data_AF-A0A7J4V8R0-F1
#
_entry.id   AF-A0A7J4V8R0-F1
#
_cell.length_a   1.000
_cell.length_b   1.000
_cell.length_c   1.000
_cell.angle_alpha   90.00
_cell.angle_beta   90.00
_cell.angle_gamma   90.00
#
_symmetry.space_group_name_H-M   'P 1'
#
loop_
_entity.id
_entity.type
_entity.pdbx_description
1 polymer ?
#
loop_
_entity_poly.entity_id
_entity_poly.type
_entity_poly.pdbx_seq_one_letter_code
_entity_poly.pdbx_strand_id
1 'polypeptide(L)' 'ITTKPYISGSNYILKMSNYSKGNWCPVWDGLYWSFIHRHFNTLKQNQRMSMVVNLLQRMDREKLKGHLEVAGRFLDS' A
#
# COMPACT_ATOMS: atom_id res chain seq x y z
N ILE A 1 4.64 22.22 -9.43
CA ILE A 1 4.12 20.95 -9.98
C ILE A 1 4.14 19.92 -8.84
N THR A 2 2.97 19.38 -8.44
CA THR A 2 2.90 18.28 -7.47
C THR A 2 2.63 16.99 -8.25
N THR A 3 3.66 16.17 -8.46
CA THR A 3 3.52 14.87 -9.11
C THR A 3 2.82 13.88 -8.19
N LYS A 4 2.14 12.89 -8.79
CA LYS A 4 1.59 11.77 -8.01
C LYS A 4 2.73 10.81 -7.70
N PRO A 5 2.89 10.32 -6.46
CA PRO A 5 3.87 9.28 -6.17
C PRO A 5 3.50 8.00 -6.94
N TYR A 6 4.49 7.42 -7.63
CA TYR A 6 4.34 6.18 -8.39
C TYR A 6 4.45 4.96 -7.45
N ILE A 7 3.41 4.77 -6.65
CA ILE A 7 3.26 3.62 -5.76
C ILE A 7 2.02 2.82 -6.14
N SER A 8 2.08 1.50 -6.05
CA SER A 8 0.98 0.61 -6.40
C SER A 8 0.97 -0.65 -5.54
N GLY A 9 -0.23 -1.20 -5.33
CA GLY A 9 -0.41 -2.54 -4.78
C GLY A 9 -0.19 -3.63 -5.84
N SER A 10 -0.23 -4.89 -5.40
CA SER A 10 0.07 -6.08 -6.22
C SER A 10 -0.84 -6.19 -7.44
N ASN A 11 -2.08 -5.71 -7.34
CA ASN A 11 -3.07 -5.69 -8.41
C ASN A 11 -2.61 -4.92 -9.66
N TYR A 12 -1.76 -3.90 -9.52
CA TYR A 12 -1.20 -3.20 -10.68
C TYR A 12 -0.26 -4.13 -11.47
N ILE A 13 0.64 -4.82 -10.78
CA ILE A 13 1.59 -5.76 -11.38
C ILE A 13 0.83 -6.91 -12.04
N LEU A 14 -0.17 -7.48 -11.37
CA LEU A 14 -0.99 -8.57 -11.93
C LEU A 14 -1.73 -8.17 -13.22
N LYS A 15 -2.13 -6.91 -13.37
CA LYS A 15 -2.83 -6.43 -14.57
C LYS A 15 -1.89 -5.99 -15.69
N MET A 16 -0.67 -5.59 -15.35
CA MET A 16 0.29 -4.99 -16.28
C MET A 16 1.46 -5.92 -16.59
N SER A 17 1.42 -7.17 -16.15
CA SER A 17 2.50 -8.15 -16.32
C SER A 17 1.97 -9.58 -16.39
N ASN A 18 2.83 -10.52 -16.78
CA ASN A 18 2.50 -11.94 -16.91
C ASN A 18 2.76 -12.75 -15.61
N TYR A 19 2.75 -12.09 -14.46
CA TYR A 19 2.91 -12.77 -13.17
C TYR A 19 1.58 -13.35 -12.69
N SER A 20 1.61 -14.59 -12.21
CA SER A 20 0.48 -15.18 -11.52
C SER A 20 0.37 -14.64 -10.09
N LYS A 21 -0.86 -14.66 -9.56
CA LYS A 21 -1.11 -14.36 -8.15
C LYS A 21 -0.39 -15.39 -7.29
N GLY A 22 0.39 -14.92 -6.32
CA GLY A 22 1.19 -15.78 -5.45
C GLY A 22 1.46 -15.17 -4.08
N ASN A 23 2.32 -15.84 -3.30
CA ASN A 23 2.66 -15.46 -1.92
C ASN A 23 3.36 -14.09 -1.81
N TRP A 24 3.88 -13.57 -2.93
CA TRP A 24 4.44 -12.22 -3.01
C TRP A 24 3.35 -11.13 -2.97
N CYS A 25 2.10 -11.42 -3.33
CA CYS A 25 1.05 -10.40 -3.39
C CYS A 25 0.72 -9.82 -2.00
N PRO A 26 0.47 -10.65 -0.95
CA PRO A 26 0.28 -10.12 0.42
C PRO A 26 1.48 -9.32 0.93
N VAL A 27 2.70 -9.72 0.59
CA VAL A 27 3.92 -8.99 0.95
C VAL A 27 3.94 -7.61 0.30
N TRP A 28 3.70 -7.55 -1.01
CA TRP A 28 3.67 -6.31 -1.76
C TRP A 28 2.56 -5.36 -1.30
N ASP A 29 1.36 -5.89 -1.07
CA ASP A 29 0.24 -5.11 -0.54
C ASP A 29 0.51 -4.64 0.90
N GLY A 30 1.17 -5.46 1.72
CA GLY A 30 1.65 -5.08 3.04
C GLY A 30 2.58 -3.87 2.98
N LEU A 31 3.61 -3.93 2.12
CA LEU A 31 4.54 -2.83 1.91
C LEU A 31 3.83 -1.56 1.41
N TYR A 32 2.93 -1.69 0.44
CA TYR A 32 2.14 -0.58 -0.10
C TYR A 32 1.33 0.13 0.99
N TRP A 33 0.56 -0.63 1.79
CA TRP A 33 -0.27 -0.04 2.85
C TRP A 33 0.56 0.47 4.03
N SER A 34 1.65 -0.21 4.39
CA SER A 34 2.59 0.26 5.40
C SER A 34 3.23 1.60 5.02
N PHE A 35 3.63 1.75 3.75
CA PHE A 35 4.14 3.02 3.23
C PHE A 35 3.12 4.15 3.34
N ILE A 36 1.88 3.90 2.90
CA ILE A 36 0.80 4.91 2.96
C ILE A 36 0.49 5.28 4.40
N HIS A 37 0.44 4.30 5.30
CA HIS A 37 0.21 4.52 6.73
C HIS A 37 1.32 5.37 7.35
N ARG A 38 2.59 5.04 7.11
CA ARG A 38 3.75 5.76 7.63
C ARG A 38 3.81 7.21 7.15
N HIS A 39 3.48 7.45 5.88
CA HIS A 39 3.54 8.78 5.25
C HIS A 39 2.19 9.48 5.15
N PHE A 40 1.20 9.05 5.95
CA PHE A 40 -0.18 9.54 5.88
C PHE A 40 -0.29 11.07 5.89
N ASN A 41 0.40 11.74 6.81
CA ASN A 41 0.34 13.20 6.95
C ASN A 41 0.83 13.93 5.69
N THR A 42 1.90 13.43 5.07
CA THR A 42 2.42 13.98 3.81
C THR A 42 1.49 13.68 2.63
N LEU A 43 0.98 12.44 2.55
CA LEU A 43 0.10 12.01 1.44
C LEU A 43 -1.28 12.67 1.50
N LYS A 44 -1.80 12.97 2.70
CA LYS A 44 -3.08 13.67 2.90
C LYS A 44 -3.08 15.07 2.28
N GLN A 45 -1.93 15.73 2.19
CA GLN A 45 -1.81 17.05 1.56
C GLN A 45 -1.85 16.99 0.02
N ASN A 46 -1.63 15.81 -0.58
CA ASN A 46 -1.65 15.63 -2.03
C ASN A 46 -3.07 15.25 -2.51
N GLN A 47 -3.73 16.17 -3.21
CA GLN A 47 -5.08 15.96 -3.75
C GLN A 47 -5.22 14.71 -4.63
N ARG A 48 -4.14 14.31 -5.34
CA ARG A 48 -4.13 13.10 -6.18
C ARG A 48 -4.08 11.79 -5.37
N MET A 49 -3.79 11.88 -4.08
CA MET A 49 -3.74 10.76 -3.15
C MET A 49 -4.97 10.70 -2.23
N SER A 50 -5.88 11.66 -2.30
CA SER A 50 -7.07 11.74 -1.43
C SER A 50 -7.88 10.44 -1.38
N MET A 51 -8.07 9.78 -2.53
CA MET A 51 -8.79 8.50 -2.58
C MET A 51 -8.09 7.41 -1.76
N VAL A 52 -6.78 7.26 -1.91
CA VAL A 52 -5.99 6.23 -1.23
C VAL A 52 -5.93 6.51 0.28
N VAL A 53 -5.77 7.77 0.65
CA VAL A 53 -5.79 8.23 2.06
C VAL A 53 -7.14 7.97 2.71
N ASN A 54 -8.25 8.23 2.01
CA ASN A 54 -9.59 7.92 2.50
C ASN A 54 -9.83 6.41 2.64
N LEU A 55 -9.28 5.62 1.72
CA LEU A 55 -9.37 4.16 1.77
C LEU A 55 -8.63 3.61 2.99
N LEU A 56 -7.46 4.17 3.33
CA LEU A 56 -6.74 3.83 4.57
C LEU A 56 -7.57 4.17 5.81
N GLN A 57 -8.17 5.36 5.89
CA GLN A 57 -8.96 5.77 7.06
C GLN A 57 -10.19 4.90 7.30
N ARG A 58 -10.78 4.37 6.23
CA ARG A 58 -11.94 3.46 6.29
C ARG A 58 -11.55 1.99 6.40
N MET A 59 -10.26 1.67 6.36
CA MET A 59 -9.78 0.30 6.47
C MET A 59 -10.04 -0.22 7.89
N ASP A 60 -10.53 -1.46 7.97
CA ASP A 60 -10.64 -2.17 9.24
C ASP A 60 -9.28 -2.27 9.96
N ARG A 61 -9.29 -2.13 11.29
CA ARG A 61 -8.06 -2.08 12.08
C ARG A 61 -7.30 -3.40 12.05
N GLU A 62 -7.99 -4.53 12.09
CA GLU A 62 -7.34 -5.85 12.03
C GLU A 62 -6.73 -6.08 10.65
N LYS A 63 -7.42 -5.64 9.59
CA LYS A 63 -6.87 -5.68 8.24
C LYS A 63 -5.60 -4.83 8.10
N LEU A 64 -5.61 -3.59 8.62
CA LEU A 64 -4.43 -2.74 8.59
C LEU A 64 -3.28 -3.35 9.39
N LYS A 65 -3.57 -3.86 10.59
CA LYS A 65 -2.59 -4.56 11.43
C LYS A 65 -1.95 -5.74 10.67
N GLY A 66 -2.75 -6.55 9.98
CA GLY A 66 -2.25 -7.63 9.13
C GLY A 66 -1.29 -7.15 8.04
N HIS A 67 -1.60 -6.04 7.35
CA HIS A 67 -0.69 -5.44 6.36
C HIS A 67 0.63 -4.97 7.01
N LEU A 68 0.56 -4.34 8.18
CA LEU A 68 1.73 -3.85 8.91
C LEU A 68 2.63 -5.00 9.40
N GLU A 69 2.05 -6.08 9.92
CA GLU A 69 2.79 -7.27 10.35
C GLU A 69 3.50 -7.95 9.19
N VAL A 70 2.82 -8.15 8.06
CA VAL A 70 3.42 -8.74 6.86
C VAL A 70 4.57 -7.88 6.35
N ALA A 71 4.38 -6.55 6.30
CA ALA A 71 5.43 -5.62 5.91
C ALA A 71 6.62 -5.66 6.88
N GLY A 72 6.36 -5.67 8.19
CA GLY A 72 7.41 -5.75 9.22
C GLY A 72 8.25 -7.01 9.07
N ARG A 73 7.60 -8.19 8.97
CA ARG A 73 8.30 -9.46 8.77
C ARG A 73 9.22 -9.43 7.55
N PHE A 74 8.77 -8.84 6.43
CA PHE A 74 9.58 -8.74 5.21
C PHE A 74 10.76 -7.77 5.35
N LEU A 75 10.60 -6.67 6.08
CA LEU A 75 11.66 -5.67 6.26
C LEU A 75 12.72 -6.09 7.28
N ASP A 76 12.36 -6.99 8.21
CA ASP A 76 13.27 -7.59 9.19
C ASP A 76 13.95 -8.88 8.66
N SER A 77 13.67 -9.27 7.40
CA SER A 77 14.23 -10.45 6.72
C SER A 77 15.64 -10.21 6.15
#